data_AF-A0A258CKY7-F1
#
_entry.id   AF-A0A258CKY7-F1
#
_cell.length_a   1.000
_cell.length_b   1.000
_cell.length_c   1.000
_cell.angle_alpha   90.00
_cell.angle_beta   90.00
_cell.angle_gamma   90.00
#
_symmetry.space_group_name_H-M   'P 1'
#
loop_
_entity.id
_entity.type
_entity.pdbx_description
1 polymer ?
#
loop_
_entity_poly.entity_id
_entity_poly.type
_entity_poly.pdbx_seq_one_letter_code
_entity_poly.pdbx_strand_id
1 'polypeptide(L)'
;MRNVMLFCSLLFCLTWPVQALPEINAMAPLIVRERSEFQHQLKVAKKLGITAISVDVWWGLVEQAGDQQFVWQYYDDVFSDIRAAGLKIIPIMAFHQCGGNVGDDCDIPLPGWIWTHYQRKGIAPDDLRYQSEDGNTANETLSL
;
A
#
# COMPACT_ATOMS: atom_id res chain seq x y z
N MET A 1 65.55 22.44 -21.60
CA MET A 1 64.08 22.43 -21.50
C MET A 1 63.66 21.12 -20.87
N ARG A 2 63.25 21.15 -19.59
CA ARG A 2 62.82 19.97 -18.81
C ARG A 2 61.30 19.84 -18.97
N ASN A 3 60.84 18.78 -19.64
CA ASN A 3 59.43 18.41 -19.61
C ASN A 3 59.18 17.56 -18.36
N VAL A 4 58.48 18.14 -17.39
CA VAL A 4 57.94 17.42 -16.24
C VAL A 4 56.64 16.75 -16.68
N MET A 5 56.64 15.43 -16.65
CA MET A 5 55.45 14.61 -16.86
C MET A 5 54.65 14.62 -15.55
N LEU A 6 53.51 15.33 -15.51
CA LEU A 6 52.57 15.24 -14.39
C LEU A 6 51.72 13.98 -14.57
N PHE A 7 52.07 12.92 -13.84
CA PHE A 7 51.15 11.83 -13.53
C PHE A 7 50.23 12.31 -12.40
N CYS A 8 49.00 12.71 -12.74
CA CYS A 8 47.97 12.96 -11.74
C CYS A 8 47.26 11.63 -11.43
N SER A 9 47.84 10.90 -10.48
CA SER A 9 47.23 9.72 -9.87
C SER A 9 46.04 10.14 -9.03
N LEU A 10 44.82 10.01 -9.56
CA LEU A 10 43.58 10.07 -8.79
C LEU A 10 43.00 8.65 -8.64
N LEU A 11 43.75 7.79 -7.94
CA LEU A 11 43.15 6.69 -7.19
C LEU A 11 42.75 7.27 -5.82
N PHE A 12 41.53 7.79 -5.71
CA PHE A 12 40.94 8.19 -4.43
C PHE A 12 39.72 7.29 -4.15
N CYS A 13 39.92 6.38 -3.18
CA CYS A 13 38.91 5.72 -2.34
C CYS A 13 37.72 5.02 -3.01
N LEU A 14 37.95 3.78 -3.46
CA LEU A 14 36.90 2.78 -3.78
C LEU A 14 36.34 2.05 -2.53
N THR A 15 36.24 2.70 -1.36
CA THR A 15 35.69 2.06 -0.15
C THR A 15 34.96 3.02 0.79
N TRP A 16 34.27 4.03 0.26
CA TRP A 16 33.19 4.60 1.06
C TRP A 16 32.00 3.65 0.97
N PRO A 17 31.45 3.17 2.10
CA PRO A 17 30.19 2.45 2.01
C PRO A 17 29.22 3.41 1.33
N VAL A 18 28.62 2.97 0.23
CA VAL A 18 27.47 3.67 -0.33
C VAL A 18 26.43 3.64 0.77
N GLN A 19 26.36 4.70 1.58
CA GLN A 19 25.28 4.87 2.53
C GLN A 19 24.01 4.75 1.71
N ALA A 20 23.15 3.77 2.04
CA ALA A 20 21.86 3.64 1.40
C ALA A 20 21.16 5.01 1.50
N LEU A 21 20.77 5.57 0.35
CA LEU A 21 20.01 6.80 0.34
C LEU A 21 18.72 6.57 1.14
N PRO A 22 18.26 7.56 1.93
CA PRO A 22 17.02 7.42 2.68
C PRO A 22 15.87 7.09 1.72
N GLU A 23 15.12 6.04 2.03
CA GLU A 23 13.91 5.71 1.29
C GLU A 23 12.78 6.65 1.75
N ILE A 24 12.27 7.46 0.83
CA ILE A 24 11.17 8.39 1.08
C ILE A 24 9.95 7.84 0.36
N ASN A 25 8.90 7.58 1.13
CA ASN A 25 7.70 6.95 0.62
C ASN A 25 6.54 7.93 0.65
N ALA A 26 5.58 7.75 -0.25
CA ALA A 26 4.31 8.45 -0.24
C ALA A 26 3.16 7.43 -0.23
N MET A 27 2.03 7.79 0.38
CA MET A 27 0.82 6.99 0.26
C MET A 27 0.12 7.30 -1.06
N ALA A 28 -0.41 6.27 -1.72
CA ALA A 28 -1.39 6.45 -2.77
C ALA A 28 -2.71 7.01 -2.18
N PRO A 29 -3.63 7.54 -3.01
CA PRO A 29 -4.99 7.79 -2.56
C PRO A 29 -5.64 6.52 -2.02
N LEU A 30 -6.63 6.67 -1.12
CA LEU A 30 -7.39 5.54 -0.55
C LEU A 30 -8.01 4.64 -1.64
N ILE A 31 -8.42 5.24 -2.76
CA ILE A 31 -8.76 4.54 -3.99
C ILE A 31 -8.42 5.40 -5.22
N VAL A 32 -7.81 4.81 -6.24
CA VAL A 32 -7.44 5.47 -7.49
C VAL A 32 -8.65 5.49 -8.43
N ARG A 33 -9.31 6.65 -8.51
CA ARG A 33 -10.48 6.85 -9.39
C ARG A 33 -10.08 7.39 -10.76
N GLU A 34 -9.15 8.35 -10.79
CA GLU A 34 -8.68 9.02 -12.01
C GLU A 34 -7.27 8.54 -12.39
N ARG A 35 -7.20 7.47 -13.19
CA ARG A 35 -5.94 6.78 -13.51
C ARG A 35 -4.91 7.69 -14.21
N SER A 36 -5.34 8.59 -15.10
CA SER A 36 -4.43 9.52 -15.80
C SER A 36 -3.78 10.53 -14.86
N GLU A 37 -4.54 11.03 -13.88
CA GLU A 37 -4.03 11.96 -12.88
C GLU A 37 -3.06 11.24 -11.94
N PHE A 38 -3.40 10.03 -11.50
CA PHE A 38 -2.50 9.21 -10.70
C PHE A 38 -1.16 8.97 -11.40
N GLN A 39 -1.18 8.59 -12.69
CA GLN A 39 0.04 8.44 -13.49
C GLN A 39 0.86 9.73 -13.60
N HIS A 40 0.21 10.90 -13.68
CA HIS A 40 0.89 12.18 -13.66
C HIS A 40 1.59 12.42 -12.31
N GLN A 41 0.87 12.22 -11.21
CA GLN A 41 1.37 12.39 -9.85
C GLN A 41 2.54 11.44 -9.54
N LEU A 42 2.51 10.19 -10.01
CA LEU A 42 3.64 9.26 -9.88
C LEU A 42 4.93 9.79 -10.53
N LYS A 43 4.83 10.38 -11.72
CA LYS A 43 5.98 11.01 -12.41
C LYS A 43 6.51 12.21 -11.63
N VAL A 44 5.62 13.00 -11.02
CA VAL A 44 6.01 14.13 -10.16
C VAL A 44 6.70 13.62 -8.89
N ALA A 45 6.10 12.66 -8.20
CA ALA A 45 6.67 12.04 -7.01
C ALA A 45 8.09 11.50 -7.26
N LYS A 46 8.30 10.80 -8.39
CA LYS A 46 9.62 10.31 -8.78
C LYS A 46 10.64 11.44 -8.96
N LYS A 47 10.24 12.54 -9.60
CA LYS A 47 11.11 13.73 -9.78
C LYS A 47 11.47 14.41 -8.46
N LEU A 48 10.58 14.34 -7.46
CA LEU A 48 10.82 14.86 -6.12
C LEU A 48 11.68 13.94 -5.24
N GLY A 49 12.10 12.77 -5.75
CA GLY A 49 12.95 11.83 -5.03
C GLY A 49 12.20 10.78 -4.20
N ILE A 50 10.87 10.67 -4.35
CA ILE A 50 10.10 9.56 -3.76
C ILE A 50 10.60 8.24 -4.37
N THR A 51 10.79 7.24 -3.50
CA THR A 51 11.34 5.93 -3.86
C THR A 51 10.30 4.82 -3.92
N ALA A 52 9.23 4.93 -3.12
CA ALA A 52 8.16 3.95 -3.08
C ALA A 52 6.79 4.58 -2.83
N ILE A 53 5.75 3.88 -3.28
CA ILE A 53 4.35 4.23 -3.02
C ILE A 53 3.73 3.11 -2.19
N SER A 54 3.17 3.46 -1.03
CA SER A 54 2.35 2.53 -0.27
C SER A 54 0.91 2.53 -0.78
N VAL A 55 0.29 1.36 -0.84
CA VAL A 55 -1.07 1.18 -1.38
C VAL A 55 -1.83 0.23 -0.49
N ASP A 56 -3.01 0.66 -0.03
CA ASP A 56 -3.96 -0.21 0.67
C ASP A 56 -4.59 -1.22 -0.30
N VAL A 57 -4.31 -2.49 -0.02
CA VAL A 57 -4.89 -3.65 -0.68
C VAL A 57 -6.09 -4.09 0.16
N TRP A 58 -7.24 -3.48 -0.14
CA TRP A 58 -8.49 -3.62 0.59
C TRP A 58 -9.07 -5.03 0.42
N TRP A 59 -9.22 -5.74 1.54
CA TRP A 59 -9.84 -7.06 1.54
C TRP A 59 -11.25 -7.04 0.92
N GLY A 60 -12.02 -5.99 1.26
CA GLY A 60 -13.37 -5.75 0.75
C GLY A 60 -13.49 -5.64 -0.78
N LEU A 61 -12.42 -5.25 -1.47
CA LEU A 61 -12.38 -5.21 -2.94
C LEU A 61 -11.86 -6.51 -3.53
N VAL A 62 -10.78 -7.03 -2.96
CA VAL A 62 -10.06 -8.18 -3.51
C VAL A 62 -10.89 -9.45 -3.41
N GLU A 63 -11.62 -9.67 -2.32
CA GLU A 63 -12.34 -10.92 -2.06
C GLU A 63 -13.83 -10.69 -1.83
N GLN A 64 -14.40 -9.70 -2.54
CA GLN A 64 -15.78 -9.26 -2.31
C GLN A 64 -16.80 -10.38 -2.55
N ALA A 65 -16.60 -11.21 -3.58
CA ALA A 65 -17.59 -12.15 -4.09
C ALA A 65 -17.84 -13.35 -3.16
N GLY A 66 -16.86 -13.73 -2.34
CA GLY A 66 -16.95 -14.91 -1.50
C GLY A 66 -15.58 -15.45 -1.10
N ASP A 67 -15.58 -16.36 -0.12
CA ASP A 67 -14.39 -17.07 0.33
C ASP A 67 -13.62 -17.69 -0.85
N GLN A 68 -12.33 -17.38 -0.92
CA GLN A 68 -11.38 -17.77 -1.95
C GLN A 68 -11.70 -17.28 -3.38
N GLN A 69 -12.59 -16.29 -3.54
CA GLN A 69 -12.98 -15.72 -4.83
C GLN A 69 -12.32 -14.34 -5.02
N PHE A 70 -11.08 -14.36 -5.49
CA PHE A 70 -10.26 -13.16 -5.61
C PHE A 70 -10.37 -12.47 -6.97
N VAL A 71 -10.43 -11.13 -6.97
CA VAL A 71 -10.35 -10.27 -8.14
C VAL A 71 -9.23 -9.23 -7.94
N TRP A 72 -8.14 -9.37 -8.70
CA TRP A 72 -6.93 -8.55 -8.55
C TRP A 72 -6.77 -7.45 -9.60
N GLN A 73 -7.63 -7.41 -10.62
CA GLN A 73 -7.46 -6.58 -11.81
C GLN A 73 -7.18 -5.10 -11.50
N TYR A 74 -7.90 -4.51 -10.55
CA TYR A 74 -7.68 -3.13 -10.13
C TYR A 74 -6.25 -2.90 -9.62
N TYR A 75 -5.74 -3.82 -8.79
CA TYR A 75 -4.38 -3.73 -8.24
C TYR A 75 -3.32 -4.06 -9.27
N ASP A 76 -3.59 -4.96 -10.22
CA ASP A 76 -2.68 -5.21 -11.34
C ASP A 76 -2.45 -3.94 -12.16
N ASP A 77 -3.52 -3.18 -12.44
CA ASP A 77 -3.46 -1.90 -13.14
C ASP A 77 -2.71 -0.81 -12.33
N VAL A 78 -3.06 -0.62 -11.07
CA VAL A 78 -2.40 0.36 -10.18
C VAL A 78 -0.92 0.04 -10.01
N PHE A 79 -0.56 -1.21 -9.77
CA PHE A 79 0.83 -1.64 -9.60
C PHE A 79 1.62 -1.57 -10.90
N SER A 80 0.97 -1.82 -12.04
CA SER A 80 1.59 -1.60 -13.35
C SER A 80 1.98 -0.13 -13.53
N ASP A 81 1.11 0.81 -13.16
CA ASP A 81 1.38 2.24 -13.27
C ASP A 81 2.53 2.70 -12.36
N ILE A 82 2.55 2.24 -11.10
CA ILE A 82 3.64 2.54 -10.15
C ILE A 82 4.98 2.02 -10.66
N ARG A 83 5.01 0.77 -11.16
CA ARG A 83 6.21 0.17 -11.76
C ARG A 83 6.66 0.92 -13.00
N ALA A 84 5.73 1.32 -13.87
CA ALA A 84 6.03 2.09 -15.07
C ALA A 84 6.64 3.47 -14.76
N ALA A 85 6.33 4.05 -13.59
CA ALA A 85 6.95 5.28 -13.10
C ALA A 85 8.35 5.06 -12.45
N GLY A 86 8.83 3.82 -12.35
CA GLY A 86 10.11 3.49 -11.75
C GLY A 86 10.13 3.65 -10.22
N LEU A 87 8.97 3.45 -9.58
CA LEU A 87 8.79 3.49 -8.13
C LEU A 87 8.60 2.07 -7.57
N LYS A 88 9.03 1.83 -6.34
CA LYS A 88 8.73 0.59 -5.61
C LYS A 88 7.28 0.62 -5.08
N ILE A 89 6.73 -0.54 -4.79
CA ILE A 89 5.39 -0.69 -4.21
C ILE A 89 5.54 -1.21 -2.78
N ILE A 90 4.79 -0.63 -1.85
CA ILE A 90 4.66 -1.10 -0.47
C ILE A 90 3.19 -1.48 -0.25
N PRO A 91 2.78 -2.75 -0.48
CA PRO A 91 1.40 -3.14 -0.28
C PRO A 91 1.07 -3.18 1.21
N ILE A 92 -0.05 -2.59 1.59
CA ILE A 92 -0.65 -2.73 2.91
C ILE A 92 -1.79 -3.73 2.76
N MET A 93 -1.69 -4.89 3.40
CA MET A 93 -2.79 -5.86 3.40
C MET A 93 -3.88 -5.36 4.35
N ALA A 94 -4.84 -4.62 3.80
CA ALA A 94 -5.85 -3.90 4.57
C ALA A 94 -7.03 -4.82 4.91
N PHE A 95 -6.85 -5.59 5.99
CA PHE A 95 -7.91 -6.37 6.64
C PHE A 95 -8.77 -5.52 7.58
N HIS A 96 -9.04 -4.28 7.17
CA HIS A 96 -9.91 -3.33 7.84
C HIS A 96 -10.75 -2.57 6.81
N GLN A 97 -11.84 -1.96 7.28
CA GLN A 97 -12.72 -1.11 6.49
C GLN A 97 -12.05 0.23 6.15
N CYS A 98 -12.25 0.70 4.93
CA CYS A 98 -12.04 2.10 4.55
C CYS A 98 -13.38 2.84 4.68
N GLY A 99 -13.43 3.91 5.47
CA GLY A 99 -14.65 4.66 5.75
C GLY A 99 -15.02 4.61 7.24
N GLY A 100 -15.49 5.74 7.77
CA GLY A 100 -15.85 5.89 9.19
C GLY A 100 -14.75 6.50 10.06
N ASN A 101 -13.49 6.50 9.60
CA ASN A 101 -12.39 7.17 10.28
C ASN A 101 -12.16 8.60 9.75
N VAL A 102 -11.46 9.42 10.55
CA VAL A 102 -11.14 10.81 10.18
C VAL A 102 -10.21 10.82 8.97
N GLY A 103 -10.66 11.45 7.88
CA GLY A 103 -9.90 11.59 6.65
C GLY A 103 -10.24 10.56 5.57
N ASP A 104 -11.11 9.60 5.87
CA ASP A 104 -11.59 8.64 4.88
C ASP A 104 -12.58 9.30 3.90
N ASP A 105 -12.34 9.13 2.60
CA ASP A 105 -13.22 9.55 1.50
C ASP A 105 -13.71 8.36 0.65
N CYS A 106 -13.76 7.20 1.29
CA CYS A 106 -14.04 5.88 0.74
C CYS A 106 -15.15 5.18 1.54
N ASP A 107 -15.75 4.15 0.96
CA ASP A 107 -16.70 3.25 1.61
C ASP A 107 -16.42 1.83 1.12
N ILE A 108 -15.48 1.16 1.79
CA ILE A 108 -15.00 -0.18 1.46
C ILE A 108 -15.07 -1.03 2.73
N PRO A 109 -16.21 -1.67 3.04
CA PRO A 109 -16.34 -2.55 4.19
C PRO A 109 -15.53 -3.84 3.99
N LEU A 110 -15.37 -4.64 5.05
CA LEU A 110 -14.91 -6.02 4.91
C LEU A 110 -15.83 -6.83 3.97
N PRO A 111 -15.35 -7.93 3.34
CA PRO A 111 -16.21 -8.75 2.49
C PRO A 111 -17.42 -9.27 3.25
N GLY A 112 -18.62 -8.99 2.75
CA GLY A 112 -19.87 -9.26 3.49
C GLY A 112 -20.07 -10.73 3.88
N TRP A 113 -19.47 -11.66 3.13
CA TRP A 113 -19.55 -13.10 3.41
C TRP A 113 -18.91 -13.48 4.76
N ILE A 114 -17.91 -12.73 5.24
CA ILE A 114 -17.15 -13.12 6.45
C ILE A 114 -18.04 -13.22 7.68
N TRP A 115 -19.01 -12.32 7.82
CA TRP A 115 -19.87 -12.20 9.00
C TRP A 115 -20.76 -13.43 9.22
N THR A 116 -20.93 -14.27 8.21
CA THR A 116 -21.74 -15.50 8.30
C THR A 116 -20.93 -16.77 8.07
N HIS A 117 -19.65 -16.63 7.68
CA HIS A 117 -18.82 -17.73 7.23
C HIS A 117 -18.67 -18.85 8.29
N TYR A 118 -18.58 -18.47 9.56
CA TYR A 118 -18.36 -19.38 10.67
C TYR A 118 -19.63 -19.83 11.42
N GLN A 119 -20.82 -19.45 10.96
CA GLN A 119 -22.09 -19.82 11.63
C GLN A 119 -22.25 -21.33 11.81
N ARG A 120 -21.84 -22.14 10.84
CA ARG A 120 -21.89 -23.61 10.94
C ARG A 120 -20.94 -24.19 12.00
N LYS A 121 -19.98 -23.39 12.48
CA LYS A 121 -19.09 -23.74 13.60
C LYS A 121 -19.62 -23.21 14.94
N GLY A 122 -20.83 -22.64 14.98
CA GLY A 122 -21.43 -22.08 16.19
C GLY A 122 -20.92 -20.68 16.55
N ILE A 123 -20.22 -20.00 15.64
CA ILE A 123 -19.73 -18.63 15.84
C ILE A 123 -20.77 -17.66 15.27
N ALA A 124 -21.36 -16.83 16.12
CA ALA A 124 -22.30 -15.79 15.74
C ALA A 124 -21.57 -14.59 15.12
N PRO A 125 -22.25 -13.74 14.31
CA PRO A 125 -21.63 -12.56 13.74
C PRO A 125 -21.02 -11.60 14.78
N ASP A 126 -21.66 -11.48 15.95
CA ASP A 126 -21.16 -10.61 17.04
C ASP A 126 -19.92 -11.17 17.73
N ASP A 127 -19.68 -12.49 17.67
CA ASP A 127 -18.45 -13.11 18.18
C ASP A 127 -17.21 -12.74 17.33
N LEU A 128 -17.42 -12.18 16.12
CA LEU A 128 -16.37 -11.74 15.21
C LEU A 128 -16.05 -10.24 15.35
N ARG A 129 -16.76 -9.51 16.23
CA ARG A 129 -16.68 -8.06 16.37
C ARG A 129 -16.00 -7.70 17.67
N TYR A 130 -15.25 -6.60 17.65
CA TYR A 130 -14.88 -5.95 18.91
C TYR A 130 -16.13 -5.34 19.55
N GLN A 131 -16.23 -5.44 20.88
CA GLN A 131 -17.30 -4.85 21.67
C GLN A 131 -16.72 -3.94 22.76
N SER A 132 -17.29 -2.74 22.92
CA SER A 132 -16.93 -1.81 23.99
C SER A 132 -17.60 -2.15 25.32
N GLU A 133 -17.20 -1.48 26.40
CA GLU A 133 -17.80 -1.62 27.74
C GLU A 133 -19.30 -1.27 27.77
N ASP A 134 -19.73 -0.37 26.88
CA ASP A 134 -21.14 0.04 26.73
C ASP A 134 -21.96 -0.90 25.83
N GLY A 135 -21.36 -1.98 25.32
CA GLY A 135 -22.02 -2.96 24.46
C GLY A 135 -22.06 -2.61 22.96
N ASN A 136 -21.44 -1.49 22.55
CA ASN A 136 -21.33 -1.12 21.13
C ASN A 136 -20.39 -2.07 20.39
N THR A 137 -20.73 -2.46 19.18
CA THR A 137 -19.89 -3.33 18.33
C THR A 137 -19.24 -2.56 17.19
N ALA A 138 -18.02 -2.95 16.83
CA ALA A 138 -17.27 -2.39 15.70
C ALA A 138 -17.13 -3.42 14.56
N ASN A 139 -17.40 -3.00 13.33
CA ASN A 139 -17.36 -3.84 12.13
C ASN A 139 -16.15 -3.54 11.23
N GLU A 140 -15.24 -2.67 11.69
CA GLU A 140 -14.12 -2.21 10.87
C GLU A 140 -13.08 -3.31 10.64
N THR A 141 -12.94 -4.26 11.56
CA THR A 141 -12.05 -5.43 11.41
C THR A 141 -12.59 -6.61 12.24
N LEU A 142 -11.99 -7.78 12.11
CA LEU A 142 -12.35 -8.95 12.92
C LEU A 142 -11.66 -8.89 14.29
N SER A 143 -12.35 -9.35 15.33
CA SER A 143 -11.75 -9.56 16.66
C SER A 143 -10.70 -10.68 16.65
N LEU A 144 -9.68 -10.54 17.51
CA LEU A 144 -8.60 -11.53 17.70
C LEU A 144 -9.01 -12.72 18.57
#